data_AF-A0A1X2GPE7-F1
#
_entry.id   AF-A0A1X2GPE7-F1
#
_cell.length_a   1.000
_cell.length_b   1.000
_cell.length_c   1.000
_cell.angle_alpha   90.00
_cell.angle_beta   90.00
_cell.angle_gamma   90.00
#
_symmetry.space_group_name_H-M   'P 1'
#
loop_
_entity.id
_entity.type
_entity.pdbx_description
1 polymer ?
#
loop_
_entity_poly.entity_id
_entity_poly.type
_entity_poly.pdbx_seq_one_letter_code
_entity_poly.pdbx_strand_id
1 'polypeptide(L)'
;MYISELEGRDKSIKIIQYSFKLLLHYRLVNAKRWSGMVSQFSQTRKILRVGHCLGTLRDMQTSHSLWEWLVLFNTLGNEIGDDIYCFYKMGVVPPRLGKKAELVSIYCWFVGIWIDLHQAVLALQKIKGNDPETNEKRIMAQVSCVKLMMDGIFCTCDILEPSNSAVVQAWSGFFSGCLSGYKLWHKVSKR
;
A
#
# COMPACT_ATOMS: atom_id res chain seq x y z
N MET A 1 11.45 16.68 -5.77
CA MET A 1 10.45 16.76 -6.86
C MET A 1 10.14 15.37 -7.44
N TYR A 2 11.15 14.56 -7.77
CA TYR A 2 10.98 13.22 -8.38
C TYR A 2 10.23 12.18 -7.51
N ILE A 3 10.52 12.11 -6.21
CA ILE A 3 9.90 11.11 -5.29
C ILE A 3 8.39 11.35 -5.08
N SER A 4 7.97 12.63 -4.99
CA SER A 4 6.54 12.96 -4.87
C SER A 4 5.74 12.65 -6.13
N GLU A 5 6.38 12.72 -7.30
CA GLU A 5 5.74 12.31 -8.56
C GLU A 5 5.60 10.78 -8.64
N LEU A 6 6.62 10.02 -8.21
CA LEU A 6 6.56 8.56 -8.13
C LEU A 6 5.46 8.08 -7.18
N GLU A 7 5.33 8.69 -6.00
CA GLU A 7 4.23 8.38 -5.07
C GLU A 7 2.85 8.70 -5.66
N GLY A 8 2.72 9.80 -6.40
CA GLY A 8 1.47 10.15 -7.07
C GLY A 8 1.10 9.16 -8.17
N ARG A 9 2.10 8.68 -8.92
CA ARG A 9 1.93 7.68 -9.98
C ARG A 9 1.49 6.33 -9.42
N ASP A 10 2.12 5.82 -8.35
CA ASP A 10 1.69 4.55 -7.72
C ASP A 10 0.24 4.61 -7.25
N LYS A 11 -0.13 5.68 -6.54
CA LYS A 11 -1.49 5.89 -6.02
C LYS A 11 -2.53 5.97 -7.16
N SER A 12 -2.20 6.67 -8.24
CA SER A 12 -3.06 6.79 -9.42
C SER A 12 -3.28 5.43 -10.09
N ILE A 13 -2.21 4.66 -10.28
CA ILE A 13 -2.31 3.31 -10.85
C ILE A 13 -3.13 2.40 -9.93
N LYS A 14 -2.99 2.51 -8.60
CA LYS A 14 -3.82 1.75 -7.64
C LYS A 14 -5.32 2.06 -7.84
N ILE A 15 -5.69 3.33 -7.91
CA ILE A 15 -7.09 3.75 -8.12
C ILE A 15 -7.62 3.18 -9.44
N ILE A 16 -6.88 3.33 -10.54
CA ILE A 16 -7.27 2.81 -11.86
C ILE A 16 -7.43 1.29 -11.80
N GLN A 17 -6.44 0.58 -11.27
CA GLN A 17 -6.45 -0.88 -11.13
C GLN A 17 -7.71 -1.38 -10.42
N TYR A 18 -8.03 -0.80 -9.27
CA TYR A 18 -9.17 -1.25 -8.47
C TYR A 18 -10.52 -0.78 -9.01
N SER A 19 -10.56 0.38 -9.69
CA SER A 19 -11.75 0.79 -10.45
C SER A 19 -12.11 -0.23 -11.53
N PHE A 20 -11.12 -0.67 -12.31
CA PHE A 20 -11.36 -1.69 -13.33
C PHE A 20 -11.69 -3.07 -12.73
N LYS A 21 -11.11 -3.44 -11.57
CA LYS A 21 -11.53 -4.67 -10.86
C LYS A 21 -13.01 -4.62 -10.47
N LEU A 22 -13.52 -3.47 -10.02
CA LEU A 22 -14.94 -3.29 -9.73
C LEU A 22 -15.79 -3.39 -11.00
N LEU A 23 -15.41 -2.68 -12.08
CA LEU A 23 -16.13 -2.75 -13.37
C LEU A 23 -16.18 -4.19 -13.92
N LEU A 24 -15.09 -4.94 -13.79
CA LEU A 24 -15.02 -6.36 -14.18
C LEU A 24 -15.95 -7.23 -13.32
N HIS A 25 -15.97 -7.00 -12.01
CA HIS A 25 -16.82 -7.74 -11.08
C HIS A 25 -18.31 -7.55 -11.41
N TYR A 26 -18.74 -6.31 -11.65
CA TYR A 26 -20.12 -5.98 -12.03
C TYR A 26 -20.44 -6.23 -13.51
N ARG A 27 -19.51 -6.83 -14.27
CA ARG A 27 -19.66 -7.12 -15.71
C ARG A 27 -19.98 -5.90 -16.57
N LEU A 28 -19.56 -4.71 -16.13
CA LEU A 28 -19.74 -3.45 -16.85
C LEU A 28 -18.74 -3.29 -18.00
N VAL A 29 -17.68 -4.11 -18.02
CA VAL A 29 -16.66 -4.12 -19.08
C VAL A 29 -16.30 -5.55 -19.49
N ASN A 30 -15.82 -5.71 -20.72
CA ASN A 30 -15.49 -7.03 -21.27
C ASN A 30 -14.27 -7.66 -20.59
N ALA A 31 -14.51 -8.76 -19.85
CA ALA A 31 -13.47 -9.48 -19.11
C ALA A 31 -12.33 -10.01 -19.98
N LYS A 32 -12.60 -10.43 -21.22
CA LYS A 32 -11.55 -10.93 -22.14
C LYS A 32 -10.55 -9.84 -22.51
N ARG A 33 -11.02 -8.59 -22.62
CA ARG A 33 -10.19 -7.46 -23.03
C ARG A 33 -9.42 -6.83 -21.87
N TRP A 34 -10.06 -6.70 -20.71
CA TRP A 34 -9.54 -5.86 -19.63
C TRP A 34 -8.84 -6.64 -18.51
N SER A 35 -9.12 -7.94 -18.32
CA SER A 35 -8.52 -8.71 -17.22
C SER A 35 -6.99 -8.80 -17.31
N GLY A 36 -6.46 -9.01 -18.52
CA GLY A 36 -5.02 -9.04 -18.78
C GLY A 36 -4.33 -7.70 -18.52
N MET A 37 -4.98 -6.58 -18.81
CA MET A 37 -4.43 -5.24 -18.52
C MET A 37 -4.43 -4.95 -17.01
N VAL A 38 -5.51 -5.30 -16.32
CA VAL A 38 -5.67 -5.04 -14.88
C VAL A 38 -4.65 -5.79 -14.04
N SER A 39 -4.27 -7.01 -14.43
CA SER A 39 -3.22 -7.76 -13.74
C SER A 39 -1.84 -7.08 -13.86
N GLN A 40 -1.56 -6.42 -15.00
CA GLN A 40 -0.30 -5.72 -15.23
C GLN A 40 -0.14 -4.44 -14.40
N PHE A 41 -1.23 -3.80 -13.97
CA PHE A 41 -1.13 -2.61 -13.10
C PHE A 41 -0.49 -2.93 -11.75
N SER A 42 -0.80 -4.10 -11.18
CA SER A 42 -0.15 -4.54 -9.95
C SER A 42 1.36 -4.69 -10.13
N GLN A 43 1.76 -5.30 -11.26
CA GLN A 43 3.17 -5.48 -11.60
C GLN A 43 3.86 -4.14 -11.84
N THR A 44 3.21 -3.22 -12.56
CA THR A 44 3.71 -1.87 -12.81
C THR A 44 3.99 -1.13 -11.50
N ARG A 45 3.09 -1.24 -10.52
CA ARG A 45 3.27 -0.66 -9.18
C ARG A 45 4.41 -1.27 -8.38
N LYS A 46 4.70 -2.58 -8.56
CA LYS A 46 5.88 -3.21 -7.97
C LYS A 46 7.15 -2.68 -8.64
N ILE A 47 7.17 -2.59 -9.98
CA ILE A 47 8.30 -2.01 -10.74
C ILE A 47 8.62 -0.58 -10.31
N LEU A 48 7.61 0.27 -10.11
CA LEU A 48 7.80 1.64 -9.63
C LEU A 48 8.44 1.74 -8.24
N ARG A 49 8.34 0.68 -7.43
CA ARG A 49 8.90 0.59 -6.08
C ARG A 49 10.21 -0.19 -6.01
N VAL A 50 10.71 -0.72 -7.13
CA VAL A 50 11.95 -1.51 -7.15
C VAL A 50 13.12 -0.67 -6.61
N GLY A 51 13.88 -1.25 -5.69
CA GLY A 51 15.03 -0.59 -5.07
C GLY A 51 14.68 0.35 -3.92
N HIS A 52 13.41 0.41 -3.48
CA HIS A 52 13.02 1.11 -2.25
C HIS A 52 13.78 0.58 -1.01
N CYS A 53 14.19 -0.69 -1.03
CA CYS A 53 15.01 -1.31 0.01
C CYS A 53 16.31 -0.54 0.33
N LEU A 54 16.89 0.17 -0.65
CA LEU A 54 18.08 1.00 -0.44
C LEU A 54 17.80 2.20 0.46
N GLY A 55 16.60 2.78 0.38
CA GLY A 55 16.15 3.85 1.28
C GLY A 55 16.04 3.35 2.71
N THR A 56 15.36 2.23 2.91
CA THR A 56 15.19 1.61 4.24
C THR A 56 16.53 1.21 4.85
N LEU A 57 17.48 0.67 4.07
CA LEU A 57 18.83 0.35 4.55
C LEU A 57 19.58 1.59 5.03
N ARG A 58 19.44 2.72 4.34
CA ARG A 58 20.03 3.98 4.76
C ARG A 58 19.41 4.47 6.07
N ASP A 59 18.10 4.38 6.20
CA ASP A 59 17.39 4.79 7.42
C ASP A 59 17.77 3.91 8.62
N MET A 60 18.02 2.61 8.39
CA MET A 60 18.52 1.68 9.41
C MET A 60 19.90 2.05 9.95
N GLN A 61 20.79 2.59 9.12
CA GLN A 61 22.13 3.03 9.56
C GLN A 61 22.07 4.24 10.51
N THR A 62 21.02 5.04 10.40
CA THR A 62 20.79 6.23 11.23
C THR A 62 19.87 5.98 12.42
N SER A 63 19.31 4.78 12.56
CA SER A 63 18.35 4.45 13.61
C SER A 63 19.02 4.44 14.99
N HIS A 64 18.45 5.18 15.94
CA HIS A 64 18.99 5.29 17.30
C HIS A 64 18.30 4.36 18.30
N SER A 65 17.08 3.88 17.98
CA SER A 65 16.28 3.01 18.85
C SER A 65 16.15 1.59 18.29
N LEU A 66 16.09 0.60 19.18
CA LEU A 66 15.81 -0.80 18.82
C LEU A 66 14.41 -0.97 18.20
N TRP A 67 13.42 -0.20 18.68
CA TRP A 67 12.06 -0.28 18.14
C TRP A 67 12.00 0.21 16.69
N GLU A 68 12.62 1.35 16.42
CA GLU A 68 12.75 1.90 15.06
C GLU A 68 13.45 0.92 14.14
N TRP A 69 14.54 0.31 14.62
CA TRP A 69 15.27 -0.71 13.87
C TRP A 69 14.39 -1.93 13.54
N LEU A 70 13.57 -2.42 14.48
CA LEU A 70 12.65 -3.55 14.23
C LEU A 70 11.56 -3.20 13.22
N VAL A 71 11.01 -1.98 13.28
CA VAL A 71 10.02 -1.50 12.29
C VAL A 71 10.65 -1.40 10.90
N LEU A 72 11.87 -0.86 10.82
CA LEU A 72 12.63 -0.78 9.56
C LEU A 72 13.02 -2.16 9.04
N PHE A 73 13.39 -3.10 9.90
CA PHE A 73 13.68 -4.48 9.51
C PHE A 73 12.45 -5.18 8.91
N ASN A 74 11.26 -5.00 9.50
CA ASN A 74 10.02 -5.49 8.92
C ASN A 74 9.73 -4.86 7.54
N THR A 75 9.95 -3.55 7.43
CA THR A 75 9.79 -2.80 6.16
C THR A 75 10.76 -3.31 5.10
N LEU A 76 12.01 -3.55 5.46
CA LEU A 76 13.03 -4.12 4.59
C LEU A 76 12.63 -5.51 4.09
N GLY A 77 12.10 -6.37 4.97
CA GLY A 77 11.57 -7.68 4.60
C GLY A 77 10.43 -7.59 3.58
N ASN A 78 9.53 -6.61 3.74
CA ASN A 78 8.47 -6.35 2.78
C ASN A 78 9.02 -5.95 1.40
N GLU A 79 9.93 -4.97 1.36
CA GLU A 79 10.49 -4.39 0.13
C GLU A 79 11.36 -5.38 -0.63
N ILE A 80 12.24 -6.11 0.06
CA ILE A 80 13.05 -7.19 -0.54
C ILE A 80 12.14 -8.28 -1.09
N GLY A 81 11.10 -8.68 -0.35
CA GLY A 81 10.13 -9.67 -0.82
C GLY A 81 9.39 -9.21 -2.08
N ASP A 82 8.97 -7.94 -2.13
CA ASP A 82 8.30 -7.36 -3.29
C ASP A 82 9.23 -7.29 -4.52
N ASP A 83 10.50 -6.94 -4.33
CA ASP A 83 11.53 -6.88 -5.38
C ASP A 83 11.84 -8.28 -5.94
N ILE A 84 12.07 -9.27 -5.07
CA ILE A 84 12.32 -10.66 -5.49
C ILE A 84 11.12 -11.23 -6.25
N TYR A 85 9.90 -10.95 -5.79
CA TYR A 85 8.69 -11.34 -6.51
C TYR A 85 8.57 -10.63 -7.86
N CYS A 86 8.92 -9.35 -7.92
CA CYS A 86 8.95 -8.58 -9.16
C CYS A 86 9.92 -9.22 -10.17
N PHE A 87 11.14 -9.56 -9.75
CA PHE A 87 12.14 -10.26 -10.58
C PHE A 87 11.69 -11.66 -11.01
N TYR A 88 10.93 -12.37 -10.17
CA TYR A 88 10.31 -13.64 -10.56
C TYR A 88 9.31 -13.45 -11.72
N LYS A 89 8.43 -12.45 -11.65
CA LYS A 89 7.47 -12.17 -12.73
C LYS A 89 8.12 -11.74 -14.04
N MET A 90 9.33 -11.17 -13.97
CA MET A 90 10.16 -10.85 -15.15
C MET A 90 10.98 -12.03 -15.68
N GLY A 91 10.93 -13.19 -15.03
CA GLY A 91 11.66 -14.39 -15.45
C GLY A 91 13.12 -14.43 -15.00
N VAL A 92 13.56 -13.50 -14.15
CA VAL A 92 14.95 -13.41 -13.66
C VAL A 92 15.19 -14.37 -12.49
N VAL A 93 14.19 -14.56 -11.62
CA VAL A 93 14.28 -15.37 -10.40
C VAL A 93 13.45 -16.65 -10.54
N PRO A 94 13.90 -17.81 -10.03
CA PRO A 94 13.15 -19.05 -10.12
C PRO A 94 11.82 -19.02 -9.34
N PRO A 95 10.78 -19.74 -9.79
CA PRO A 95 9.44 -19.69 -9.19
C PRO A 95 9.37 -20.06 -7.71
N ARG A 96 10.26 -20.93 -7.25
CA ARG A 96 10.32 -21.36 -5.84
C ARG A 96 10.67 -20.20 -4.90
N LEU A 97 11.59 -19.32 -5.32
CA LEU A 97 11.97 -18.14 -4.54
C LEU A 97 10.91 -17.06 -4.67
N GLY A 98 10.38 -16.83 -5.88
CA GLY A 98 9.34 -15.85 -6.13
C GLY A 98 8.07 -16.06 -5.28
N LYS A 99 7.52 -17.27 -5.25
CA LYS A 99 6.30 -17.57 -4.46
C LYS A 99 6.53 -17.42 -2.95
N LYS A 100 7.71 -17.80 -2.45
CA LYS A 100 8.06 -17.60 -1.03
C LYS A 100 8.21 -16.11 -0.70
N ALA A 101 8.84 -15.34 -1.59
CA ALA A 101 9.02 -13.91 -1.42
C ALA A 101 7.69 -13.15 -1.41
N GLU A 102 6.71 -13.58 -2.22
CA GLU A 102 5.34 -13.03 -2.17
C GLU A 102 4.72 -13.19 -0.79
N LEU A 103 4.77 -14.40 -0.22
CA LEU A 103 4.22 -14.67 1.11
C LEU A 103 4.93 -13.85 2.19
N VAL A 104 6.26 -13.84 2.19
CA VAL A 104 7.05 -13.04 3.14
C VAL A 104 6.67 -11.56 3.05
N SER A 105 6.56 -11.03 1.82
CA SER A 105 6.17 -9.63 1.61
C SER A 105 4.78 -9.33 2.16
N ILE A 106 3.80 -10.22 1.93
CA ILE A 106 2.42 -10.07 2.44
C ILE A 106 2.42 -10.05 3.98
N TYR A 107 3.11 -10.98 4.65
CA TYR A 107 3.14 -11.01 6.11
C TYR A 107 3.86 -9.79 6.71
N CYS A 108 4.98 -9.36 6.12
CA CYS A 108 5.67 -8.14 6.54
C CYS A 108 4.78 -6.89 6.32
N TRP A 109 4.04 -6.85 5.21
CA TRP A 109 3.07 -5.77 4.97
C TRP A 109 1.97 -5.75 6.02
N PHE A 110 1.42 -6.92 6.35
CA PHE A 110 0.38 -7.06 7.35
C PHE A 110 0.83 -6.52 8.72
N VAL A 111 2.03 -6.92 9.17
CA VAL A 111 2.62 -6.39 10.41
C VAL A 111 2.83 -4.88 10.33
N GLY A 112 3.32 -4.38 9.18
CA GLY A 112 3.49 -2.94 8.95
C GLY A 112 2.18 -2.16 9.06
N ILE A 113 1.07 -2.68 8.50
CA ILE A 113 -0.26 -2.05 8.61
C ILE A 113 -0.68 -1.89 10.07
N TRP A 114 -0.45 -2.90 10.93
CA TRP A 114 -0.80 -2.82 12.35
C TRP A 114 0.03 -1.78 13.10
N ILE A 115 1.33 -1.73 12.83
CA ILE A 115 2.24 -0.75 13.43
C ILE A 115 1.80 0.66 13.04
N ASP A 116 1.58 0.89 11.74
CA ASP A 116 1.14 2.19 11.21
C ASP A 116 -0.23 2.60 11.75
N LEU A 117 -1.17 1.65 11.87
CA LEU A 117 -2.51 1.92 12.38
C LEU A 117 -2.47 2.32 13.84
N HIS A 118 -1.69 1.60 14.65
CA HIS A 118 -1.48 1.95 16.06
C HIS A 118 -0.89 3.35 16.21
N GLN A 119 0.14 3.69 15.42
CA GLN A 119 0.73 5.02 15.43
C GLN A 119 -0.27 6.10 14.99
N ALA A 120 -1.08 5.84 13.97
CA ALA A 120 -2.10 6.77 13.48
C ALA A 120 -3.20 7.02 14.53
N VAL A 121 -3.64 5.97 15.25
CA VAL A 121 -4.63 6.09 16.33
C VAL A 121 -4.05 6.90 17.50
N LEU A 122 -2.81 6.63 17.92
CA LEU A 122 -2.15 7.42 18.97
C LEU A 122 -1.98 8.89 18.56
N ALA A 123 -1.62 9.15 17.30
CA ALA A 123 -1.53 10.51 16.78
C ALA A 123 -2.90 11.21 16.83
N LEU A 124 -3.98 10.53 16.45
CA LEU A 124 -5.34 11.06 16.51
C LEU A 124 -5.77 11.42 17.94
N GLN A 125 -5.45 10.58 18.93
CA GLN A 125 -5.77 10.81 20.34
C GLN A 125 -5.03 12.02 20.93
N LYS A 126 -3.85 12.35 20.42
CA LYS A 126 -3.05 13.50 20.88
C LYS A 126 -3.59 14.86 20.37
N ILE A 127 -4.45 14.87 19.35
CA ILE A 127 -4.99 16.10 18.75
C ILE A 127 -6.08 16.69 19.65
N LYS A 128 -5.70 17.71 20.43
CA LYS A 128 -6.59 18.50 21.29
C LYS A 128 -6.81 19.89 20.72
N GLY A 129 -8.01 20.44 20.92
CA GLY A 129 -8.43 21.73 20.37
C GLY A 129 -9.58 21.60 19.39
N ASN A 130 -10.20 22.74 19.09
CA ASN A 130 -11.33 22.86 18.14
C ASN A 130 -11.13 24.03 17.16
N ASP A 131 -9.90 24.52 17.02
CA ASP A 131 -9.57 25.50 15.98
C ASP A 131 -9.61 24.83 14.59
N PRO A 132 -9.82 25.62 13.51
CA PRO A 132 -9.92 25.09 12.15
C PRO A 132 -8.70 24.26 11.71
N GLU A 133 -7.49 24.66 12.12
CA GLU A 133 -6.25 23.97 11.75
C GLU A 133 -6.15 22.59 12.43
N THR A 134 -6.51 22.51 13.71
CA THR A 134 -6.56 21.28 14.50
C THR A 134 -7.64 20.33 13.97
N ASN A 135 -8.81 20.85 13.60
CA ASN A 135 -9.89 20.06 13.00
C ASN A 135 -9.46 19.44 11.68
N GLU A 136 -8.71 20.18 10.87
CA GLU A 136 -8.16 19.66 9.63
C GLU A 136 -7.10 18.57 9.86
N LYS A 137 -6.18 18.78 10.81
CA LYS A 137 -5.22 17.73 11.24
C LYS A 137 -5.95 16.48 11.71
N ARG A 138 -7.04 16.62 12.46
CA ARG A 138 -7.89 15.52 12.92
C ARG A 138 -8.50 14.76 11.74
N ILE A 139 -9.07 15.46 10.76
CA ILE A 139 -9.63 14.84 9.55
C ILE A 139 -8.55 14.08 8.79
N MET A 140 -7.36 14.66 8.60
CA MET A 140 -6.26 13.98 7.89
C MET A 140 -5.74 12.73 8.63
N ALA A 141 -5.74 12.77 9.97
CA ALA A 141 -5.43 11.61 10.78
C ALA A 141 -6.52 10.52 10.65
N GLN A 142 -7.80 10.88 10.70
CA GLN A 142 -8.92 9.95 10.48
C GLN A 142 -8.86 9.30 9.10
N VAL A 143 -8.60 10.08 8.04
CA VAL A 143 -8.39 9.57 6.68
C VAL A 143 -7.27 8.54 6.64
N SER A 144 -6.18 8.79 7.38
CA SER A 144 -5.04 7.85 7.46
C SER A 144 -5.43 6.55 8.18
N CYS A 145 -6.19 6.63 9.28
CA CYS A 145 -6.71 5.45 9.99
C CYS A 145 -7.63 4.62 9.09
N VAL A 146 -8.62 5.24 8.45
CA VAL A 146 -9.56 4.53 7.57
C VAL A 146 -8.83 3.89 6.39
N LYS A 147 -7.87 4.60 5.79
CA LYS A 147 -7.01 4.05 4.74
C LYS A 147 -6.28 2.79 5.20
N LEU A 148 -5.67 2.82 6.39
CA LEU A 148 -4.94 1.67 6.94
C LEU A 148 -5.86 0.51 7.29
N MET A 149 -7.06 0.77 7.78
CA MET A 149 -8.08 -0.27 7.97
C MET A 149 -8.48 -0.93 6.64
N MET A 150 -8.64 -0.15 5.57
CA MET A 150 -8.92 -0.69 4.23
C MET A 150 -7.76 -1.52 3.69
N ASP A 151 -6.51 -1.07 3.86
CA ASP A 151 -5.33 -1.88 3.52
C ASP A 151 -5.26 -3.16 4.38
N GLY A 152 -5.66 -3.11 5.65
CA GLY A 152 -5.77 -4.26 6.53
C GLY A 152 -6.76 -5.30 6.01
N ILE A 153 -7.99 -4.87 5.69
CA ILE A 153 -9.03 -5.74 5.09
C ILE A 153 -8.53 -6.36 3.78
N PHE A 154 -7.88 -5.55 2.95
CA PHE A 154 -7.27 -5.99 1.70
C PHE A 154 -6.26 -7.11 1.94
N CYS A 155 -5.30 -6.87 2.83
CA CYS A 155 -4.22 -7.80 3.12
C CYS A 155 -4.73 -9.08 3.81
N THR A 156 -5.76 -8.98 4.66
CA THR A 156 -6.42 -10.16 5.24
C THR A 156 -7.07 -11.03 4.17
N CYS A 157 -7.63 -10.44 3.10
CA CYS A 157 -8.16 -11.22 1.98
C CYS A 157 -7.05 -11.98 1.25
N ASP A 158 -5.84 -11.42 1.14
CA ASP A 158 -4.68 -12.11 0.54
C ASP A 158 -4.16 -13.27 1.40
N ILE A 159 -4.37 -13.23 2.73
CA ILE A 159 -3.91 -14.29 3.65
C ILE A 159 -4.96 -15.40 3.81
N LEU A 160 -6.24 -15.04 3.95
CA LEU A 160 -7.31 -15.98 4.32
C LEU A 160 -8.13 -16.49 3.14
N GLU A 161 -8.03 -15.85 1.97
CA GLU A 161 -8.73 -16.22 0.73
C GLU A 161 -10.24 -16.59 0.92
N PRO A 162 -11.07 -15.78 1.59
CA PRO A 162 -12.49 -16.09 1.77
C PRO A 162 -13.25 -16.13 0.42
N SER A 163 -14.44 -16.74 0.41
CA SER A 163 -15.26 -16.92 -0.81
C SER A 163 -15.57 -15.63 -1.58
N ASN A 164 -15.68 -14.49 -0.88
CA ASN A 164 -15.92 -13.16 -1.46
C ASN A 164 -14.66 -12.28 -1.53
N SER A 165 -13.46 -12.87 -1.39
CA SER A 165 -12.17 -12.17 -1.33
C SER A 165 -11.97 -11.20 -2.49
N ALA A 166 -12.29 -11.60 -3.73
CA ALA A 166 -12.08 -10.77 -4.91
C ALA A 166 -12.87 -9.44 -4.88
N VAL A 167 -14.10 -9.46 -4.36
CA VAL A 167 -14.98 -8.28 -4.28
C VAL A 167 -14.55 -7.36 -3.16
N VAL A 168 -14.30 -7.95 -1.99
CA VAL A 168 -13.85 -7.24 -0.79
C VAL A 168 -12.50 -6.57 -1.08
N GLN A 169 -11.58 -7.29 -1.70
CA GLN A 169 -10.27 -6.80 -2.13
C GLN A 169 -10.39 -5.68 -3.18
N ALA A 170 -11.35 -5.78 -4.11
CA ALA A 170 -11.58 -4.73 -5.10
C ALA A 170 -12.05 -3.42 -4.45
N TRP A 171 -13.03 -3.49 -3.55
CA TRP A 171 -13.55 -2.33 -2.82
C TRP A 171 -12.52 -1.74 -1.85
N SER A 172 -11.90 -2.56 -1.00
CA SER A 172 -10.92 -2.10 -0.03
C SER A 172 -9.69 -1.49 -0.71
N GLY A 173 -9.23 -2.08 -1.82
CA GLY A 173 -8.15 -1.55 -2.64
C GLY A 173 -8.49 -0.21 -3.29
N PHE A 174 -9.72 -0.06 -3.78
CA PHE A 174 -10.22 1.19 -4.37
C PHE A 174 -10.31 2.31 -3.32
N PHE A 175 -10.95 2.06 -2.17
CA PHE A 175 -11.11 3.06 -1.12
C PHE A 175 -9.76 3.47 -0.52
N SER A 176 -8.87 2.53 -0.22
CA SER A 176 -7.52 2.85 0.24
C SER A 176 -6.76 3.71 -0.78
N GLY A 177 -6.88 3.38 -2.08
CA GLY A 177 -6.31 4.16 -3.16
C GLY A 177 -6.84 5.60 -3.18
N CYS A 178 -8.16 5.78 -3.14
CA CYS A 178 -8.81 7.08 -3.15
C CYS A 178 -8.42 7.95 -1.94
N LEU A 179 -8.42 7.36 -0.73
CA LEU A 179 -8.03 8.07 0.50
C LEU A 179 -6.55 8.50 0.45
N SER A 180 -5.68 7.63 -0.07
CA SER A 180 -4.27 7.95 -0.28
C SER A 180 -4.06 9.05 -1.32
N GLY A 181 -4.86 9.04 -2.40
CA GLY A 181 -4.89 10.08 -3.43
C GLY A 181 -5.38 11.42 -2.89
N TYR A 182 -6.48 11.42 -2.13
CA TYR A 182 -7.01 12.61 -1.46
C TYR A 182 -5.97 13.26 -0.53
N LYS A 183 -5.29 12.46 0.31
CA LYS A 183 -4.22 12.95 1.19
C LYS A 183 -3.07 13.60 0.41
N LEU A 184 -2.71 13.03 -0.74
CA LEU A 184 -1.67 13.60 -1.59
C LEU A 184 -2.12 14.90 -2.25
N TRP A 185 -3.32 14.94 -2.83
CA TRP A 185 -3.90 16.13 -3.44
C TRP A 185 -3.97 17.29 -2.43
N HIS A 186 -4.45 17.00 -1.22
CA HIS A 186 -4.50 17.96 -0.12
C HIS A 186 -3.12 18.51 0.26
N LYS A 187 -2.09 17.65 0.31
CA LYS A 187 -0.70 18.06 0.58
C LYS A 187 -0.12 18.96 -0.52
N VAL A 188 -0.51 18.74 -1.77
CA VAL A 188 -0.08 19.56 -2.92
C VAL A 188 -0.81 20.89 -2.97
N SER A 189 -2.13 20.90 -2.71
CA SER A 189 -2.95 22.13 -2.72
C SER A 189 -2.57 23.16 -1.66
N LYS A 190 -1.76 22.76 -0.66
CA LYS A 190 -1.29 23.61 0.44
C LYS A 190 0.16 24.08 0.32
N ARG A 191 0.86 23.68 -0.74
CA ARG A 191 2.16 24.26 -1.10
C ARG A 191 1.95 25.47 -1.98
#